data_AF-A0A920Q275-F1
#
_entry.id   AF-A0A920Q275-F1
#
_cell.length_a   1.000
_cell.length_b   1.000
_cell.length_c   1.000
_cell.angle_alpha   90.00
_cell.angle_beta   90.00
_cell.angle_gamma   90.00
#
_symmetry.space_group_name_H-M   'P 1'
#
loop_
_entity.id
_entity.type
_entity.pdbx_description
1 polymer ?
#
loop_
_entity_poly.entity_id
_entity_poly.type
_entity_poly.pdbx_seq_one_letter_code
_entity_poly.pdbx_strand_id
1 'polypeptide(L)' 'MAIDPSEDPYVGPPGRAAEMALRLGARHVPLEGAGHWWMCERSAEAAAVLVEFWASLDA' A
#
# COMPACT_ATOMS: atom_id res chain seq x y z
N MET A 1 3.17 -6.22 -4.46
CA MET A 1 2.42 -5.62 -3.35
C MET A 1 1.87 -4.28 -3.79
N ALA A 2 0.72 -3.84 -3.24
CA ALA A 2 0.15 -2.50 -3.43
C ALA A 2 -0.12 -1.85 -2.06
N ILE A 3 0.57 -0.75 -1.77
CA ILE A 3 0.28 0.11 -0.62
C ILE A 3 -0.78 1.13 -1.06
N ASP A 4 -1.89 1.20 -0.33
CA ASP A 4 -3.12 1.88 -0.73
C ASP A 4 -3.55 2.93 0.31
N PRO A 5 -3.16 4.21 0.13
CA PRO A 5 -3.60 5.31 1.00
C PRO A 5 -5.10 5.59 0.83
N SER A 6 -5.92 5.30 1.85
CA SER A 6 -7.38 5.30 1.70
C SER A 6 -8.00 6.68 1.45
N GLU A 7 -7.28 7.76 1.74
CA GLU A 7 -7.72 9.14 1.54
C GLU A 7 -6.93 9.89 0.45
N ASP A 8 -6.11 9.20 -0.36
CA ASP A 8 -5.43 9.84 -1.49
C ASP A 8 -6.41 10.07 -2.68
N PRO A 9 -6.70 11.33 -3.05
CA PRO A 9 -7.63 11.61 -4.15
C PRO A 9 -7.05 11.29 -5.55
N TYR A 10 -5.77 10.96 -5.67
CA TYR A 10 -5.07 10.78 -6.95
C TYR A 10 -4.92 9.32 -7.42
N VAL A 11 -5.13 8.33 -6.56
CA VAL A 11 -5.02 6.88 -6.92
C VAL A 11 -6.30 6.31 -7.57
N GLY A 12 -7.26 7.21 -7.80
CA GLY A 12 -8.56 7.02 -8.45
C GLY A 12 -9.62 6.43 -7.50
N PRO A 13 -10.83 6.02 -7.98
CA PRO A 13 -11.93 5.59 -7.12
C PRO A 13 -11.56 4.56 -6.04
N PRO A 14 -12.23 4.64 -4.88
CA PRO A 14 -12.07 3.68 -3.79
C PRO A 14 -12.15 2.23 -4.28
N GLY A 15 -11.25 1.40 -3.77
CA GLY A 15 -11.22 -0.03 -4.07
C GLY A 15 -10.45 -0.43 -5.34
N ARG A 16 -10.00 0.51 -6.20
CA ARG A 16 -9.20 0.15 -7.38
C ARG A 16 -7.92 -0.60 -7.00
N ALA A 17 -7.19 -0.12 -5.99
CA ALA A 17 -5.94 -0.75 -5.59
C ALA A 17 -6.17 -2.18 -5.07
N ALA A 18 -7.22 -2.40 -4.27
CA ALA A 18 -7.64 -3.74 -3.83
C ALA A 18 -7.99 -4.65 -5.01
N GLU A 19 -8.76 -4.15 -5.98
CA GLU A 19 -9.14 -4.89 -7.19
C GLU A 19 -7.91 -5.29 -8.02
N MET A 20 -6.99 -4.34 -8.25
CA MET A 20 -5.77 -4.62 -9.03
C MET A 20 -4.84 -5.57 -8.29
N ALA A 21 -4.71 -5.42 -6.97
CA ALA A 21 -3.92 -6.34 -6.16
C ALA A 21 -4.45 -7.77 -6.28
N LEU A 22 -5.78 -7.96 -6.18
CA LEU A 22 -6.42 -9.26 -6.38
C LEU A 22 -6.13 -9.84 -7.77
N ARG A 23 -6.34 -9.05 -8.83
CA ARG A 23 -6.11 -9.50 -10.23
C ARG A 23 -4.66 -9.89 -10.50
N LEU A 24 -3.71 -9.23 -9.84
CA LEU A 24 -2.28 -9.46 -10.01
C LEU A 24 -1.69 -10.48 -9.02
N GLY A 25 -2.51 -11.05 -8.13
CA GLY A 25 -2.03 -11.92 -7.06
C GLY A 25 -1.07 -11.20 -6.08
N ALA A 26 -1.18 -9.88 -5.97
CA ALA A 26 -0.35 -9.07 -5.11
C ALA A 26 -0.98 -8.90 -3.72
N ARG A 27 -0.14 -8.83 -2.68
CA ARG A 27 -0.56 -8.37 -1.34
C ARG A 27 -1.09 -6.94 -1.41
N HIS A 28 -2.31 -6.72 -0.93
CA HIS A 28 -2.92 -5.39 -0.72
C HIS A 28 -2.64 -4.94 0.71
N VAL A 29 -2.21 -3.69 0.88
CA VAL A 29 -1.89 -3.09 2.19
C VAL A 29 -2.56 -1.72 2.27
N PRO A 30 -3.76 -1.62 2.85
CA PRO A 30 -4.41 -0.34 3.07
C PRO A 30 -3.68 0.48 4.16
N LEU A 31 -3.47 1.76 3.91
CA LEU A 31 -3.05 2.76 4.89
C LEU A 31 -4.25 3.65 5.21
N GLU A 32 -4.98 3.27 6.25
CA GLU A 32 -6.22 3.95 6.63
C GLU A 32 -5.95 5.41 7.08
N GLY A 33 -6.71 6.34 6.52
CA GLY A 33 -6.61 7.78 6.80
C GLY A 33 -5.37 8.46 6.21
N ALA A 34 -4.59 7.76 5.37
CA ALA A 34 -3.40 8.34 4.74
C ALA A 34 -3.76 9.02 3.42
N GLY A 35 -3.25 10.23 3.20
CA GLY A 35 -3.44 11.00 1.98
C GLY A 35 -2.30 10.80 0.97
N HIS A 36 -2.20 11.69 -0.01
CA HIS A 36 -1.22 11.59 -1.10
C HIS A 36 0.24 11.53 -0.65
N TRP A 37 0.57 12.21 0.45
CA TRP A 37 1.93 12.30 0.97
C TRP A 37 2.23 11.24 2.04
N TRP A 38 1.54 10.09 2.02
CA TRP A 38 1.68 9.01 2.99
C TRP A 38 3.13 8.55 3.18
N MET A 39 3.97 8.57 2.13
CA MET A 39 5.38 8.22 2.24
C MET A 39 6.20 9.20 3.09
N CYS A 40 5.73 10.44 3.27
CA CYS A 40 6.32 11.41 4.18
C CYS A 40 5.66 11.34 5.57
N GLU A 41 4.33 11.27 5.61
CA GLU A 41 3.52 11.30 6.84
C GLU A 41 3.63 10.01 7.67
N ARG A 42 3.74 8.86 7.00
CA ARG A 42 3.68 7.50 7.57
C ARG A 42 4.90 6.68 7.13
N SER A 43 6.04 7.34 6.98
CA SER A 43 7.28 6.76 6.44
C SER A 43 7.72 5.48 7.16
N ALA A 44 7.65 5.44 8.50
CA ALA A 44 8.04 4.27 9.29
C ALA A 44 7.09 3.08 9.07
N GLU A 45 5.78 3.31 9.01
CA GLU A 45 4.75 2.30 8.76
C GLU A 45 4.92 1.69 7.37
N ALA A 46 5.05 2.54 6.35
CA ALA A 46 5.31 2.09 4.98
C ALA A 46 6.63 1.34 4.83
N ALA A 47 7.71 1.82 5.46
CA ALA A 47 9.01 1.18 5.41
C ALA A 47 8.98 -0.22 6.05
N ALA A 48 8.29 -0.38 7.18
CA ALA A 48 8.15 -1.68 7.85
C ALA A 48 7.45 -2.71 6.94
N VAL A 49 6.38 -2.31 6.27
CA VAL A 49 5.65 -3.15 5.30
C VAL A 49 6.55 -3.58 4.14
N LEU A 50 7.34 -2.65 3.60
CA LEU A 50 8.26 -2.95 2.50
C LEU A 50 9.36 -3.91 2.94
N VAL A 51 9.96 -3.69 4.11
CA VAL A 51 10.99 -4.58 4.67
C VAL A 51 10.44 -5.99 4.91
N GLU A 52 9.25 -6.11 5.49
CA GLU A 52 8.57 -7.40 5.71
C GLU A 52 8.35 -8.14 4.38
N PHE A 53 7.90 -7.42 3.34
CA PHE A 53 7.70 -7.99 2.02
C PHE A 53 8.99 -8.56 1.44
N TRP A 54 10.08 -7.78 1.43
CA TRP A 54 11.35 -8.25 0.85
C TRP A 54 11.95 -9.40 1.64
N ALA A 55 11.90 -9.35 2.98
CA ALA A 55 12.37 -10.45 3.82
C ALA A 55 11.60 -11.76 3.56
N SER A 56 10.33 -11.69 3.16
CA SER A 56 9.54 -12.87 2.80
C SER A 56 9.94 -13.53 1.48
N LEU A 57 10.68 -12.82 0.61
CA LEU A 57 11.16 -13.34 -0.68
C LEU A 57 12.55 -13.98 -0.59
N ASP A 58 13.32 -13.64 0.45
CA ASP A 58 14.65 -14.20 0.71
C ASP A 58 14.60 -15.56 1.44
N ALA A 59 13.39 -16.08 1.71
CA ALA A 59 13.12 -17.31 2.45
C ALA A 59 12.83 -18.53 1.56
#